data_AF-A0A357VHF5-F1
#
_entry.id   AF-A0A357VHF5-F1
#
_cell.length_a   1.000
_cell.length_b   1.000
_cell.length_c   1.000
_cell.angle_alpha   90.00
_cell.angle_beta   90.00
_cell.angle_gamma   90.00
#
_symmetry.space_group_name_H-M   'P 1'
#
loop_
_entity.id
_entity.type
_entity.pdbx_description
1 polymer ?
#
loop_
_entity_poly.entity_id
_entity_poly.type
_entity_poly.pdbx_seq_one_letter_code
_entity_poly.pdbx_strand_id
1 'polypeptide(L)'
;MITRQDVANKLIDYLYQRISLAELVDWAEKVMMGEEFEERDLPLLRDIIARLGLSDTLAFGLSWEDCQKYLQSLGYRVELTIIKAASNQ
;
A
#
# COMPACT_ATOMS: atom_id res chain seq x y z
N MET A 1 -11.64 -0.29 12.69
CA MET A 1 -10.32 -0.74 13.18
C MET A 1 -9.51 -1.28 12.03
N ILE A 2 -8.39 -0.64 11.70
CA ILE A 2 -7.47 -1.03 10.64
C ILE A 2 -6.48 -2.07 11.16
N THR A 3 -6.35 -3.16 10.41
CA THR A 3 -5.44 -4.27 10.70
C THR A 3 -4.29 -4.32 9.69
N ARG A 4 -3.28 -5.16 9.96
CA ARG A 4 -2.22 -5.45 8.96
C ARG A 4 -2.76 -5.96 7.63
N GLN A 5 -3.82 -6.78 7.68
CA GLN A 5 -4.41 -7.37 6.48
C GLN A 5 -5.08 -6.30 5.61
N ASP A 6 -5.72 -5.29 6.21
CA ASP A 6 -6.37 -4.21 5.46
C ASP A 6 -5.35 -3.39 4.68
N VAL A 7 -4.23 -3.02 5.31
CA VAL A 7 -3.14 -2.29 4.65
C VAL A 7 -2.50 -3.14 3.55
N ALA A 8 -2.26 -4.43 3.82
CA ALA A 8 -1.70 -5.33 2.83
C ALA A 8 -2.61 -5.48 1.60
N ASN A 9 -3.93 -5.63 1.82
CA ASN A 9 -4.91 -5.73 0.73
C ASN A 9 -4.90 -4.49 -0.16
N LYS A 10 -4.78 -3.29 0.42
CA LYS A 10 -4.72 -2.04 -0.36
C LYS A 10 -3.45 -1.92 -1.20
N LEU A 11 -2.30 -2.29 -0.63
CA LEU A 11 -1.04 -2.37 -1.39
C LEU A 11 -1.12 -3.41 -2.50
N ILE A 12 -1.73 -4.57 -2.24
CA ILE A 12 -1.95 -5.62 -3.24
C ILE A 12 -2.85 -5.11 -4.37
N ASP A 13 -3.96 -4.45 -4.04
CA ASP A 13 -4.87 -3.90 -5.06
C ASP A 13 -4.19 -2.84 -5.93
N TYR A 14 -3.32 -2.00 -5.34
CA TYR A 14 -2.50 -1.05 -6.10
C TYR A 14 -1.50 -1.75 -7.02
N LEU A 15 -0.75 -2.74 -6.52
CA LEU A 15 0.24 -3.49 -7.31
C LEU A 15 -0.41 -4.27 -8.47
N TYR A 16 -1.60 -4.82 -8.26
CA TYR A 16 -2.39 -5.47 -9.31
C TYR A 16 -3.18 -4.49 -10.19
N GLN A 17 -2.98 -3.19 -10.03
CA GLN A 17 -3.65 -2.13 -10.81
C GLN A 17 -5.18 -2.19 -10.74
N ARG A 18 -5.72 -2.70 -9.63
CA ARG A 18 -7.17 -2.70 -9.33
C ARG A 18 -7.63 -1.34 -8.79
N ILE A 19 -6.71 -0.61 -8.16
CA ILE A 19 -6.86 0.78 -7.76
C ILE A 19 -5.67 1.59 -8.26
N SER A 20 -5.89 2.86 -8.51
CA SER A 20 -4.86 3.86 -8.83
C SER A 20 -4.07 4.29 -7.59
N LEU A 21 -2.93 4.96 -7.81
CA LEU A 21 -2.17 5.60 -6.73
C LEU A 21 -3.03 6.63 -5.98
N ALA A 22 -3.82 7.42 -6.70
CA ALA A 22 -4.69 8.44 -6.11
C ALA A 22 -5.76 7.82 -5.19
N GLU A 23 -6.35 6.70 -5.56
CA GLU A 23 -7.31 5.98 -4.71
C GLU A 23 -6.64 5.35 -3.47
N LEU A 24 -5.38 4.93 -3.58
CA LEU A 24 -4.60 4.46 -2.44
C LEU A 24 -4.29 5.60 -1.45
N VAL A 25 -3.90 6.76 -1.96
CA VAL A 25 -3.63 7.98 -1.18
C VAL A 25 -4.90 8.45 -0.46
N ASP A 26 -6.00 8.63 -1.20
CA ASP A 26 -7.30 9.05 -0.63
C ASP A 26 -7.78 8.08 0.46
N TRP A 27 -7.60 6.77 0.26
CA TRP A 27 -7.91 5.79 1.31
C TRP A 27 -7.03 5.99 2.56
N ALA A 28 -5.72 6.20 2.38
CA ALA A 28 -4.80 6.39 3.49
C ALA A 28 -5.11 7.67 4.28
N GLU A 29 -5.42 8.77 3.59
CA GLU A 29 -5.86 10.02 4.21
C GLU A 29 -7.13 9.84 5.05
N LYS A 30 -8.15 9.18 4.49
CA LYS A 30 -9.40 8.89 5.21
C LYS A 30 -9.17 8.06 6.47
N VAL A 31 -8.30 7.04 6.39
CA VAL A 31 -7.92 6.23 7.55
C VAL A 31 -7.27 7.10 8.62
N MET A 32 -6.34 7.98 8.25
CA MET A 32 -5.66 8.88 9.19
C MET A 32 -6.60 9.90 9.84
N MET A 33 -7.73 10.22 9.22
CA MET A 33 -8.69 11.21 9.74
C MET A 33 -9.69 10.65 10.76
N GLY A 34 -10.02 9.36 10.73
CA GLY A 34 -11.17 8.88 11.50
C GLY A 34 -11.21 7.40 11.87
N GLU A 35 -10.24 6.59 11.44
CA GLU A 35 -10.24 5.17 11.75
C GLU A 35 -9.32 4.85 12.94
N GLU A 36 -9.78 3.94 13.78
CA GLU A 36 -8.95 3.37 14.85
C GLU A 36 -8.02 2.29 14.28
N PHE A 37 -6.82 2.15 14.83
CA PHE A 37 -5.85 1.12 14.45
C PHE A 37 -5.85 -0.02 15.46
N GLU A 38 -5.52 -1.24 15.04
CA GLU A 38 -5.24 -2.33 15.98
C GLU A 38 -4.09 -1.93 16.91
N GLU A 39 -4.34 -1.86 18.22
CA GLU A 39 -3.42 -1.27 19.20
C GLU A 39 -2.02 -1.89 19.18
N ARG A 40 -1.93 -3.21 19.06
CA ARG A 40 -0.66 -3.95 19.03
C ARG A 40 0.24 -3.49 17.88
N ASP A 41 -0.37 -3.18 16.74
CA ASP A 41 0.33 -2.91 15.50
C ASP A 41 0.28 -1.41 15.12
N LEU A 42 -0.32 -0.58 15.96
CA LEU A 42 -0.57 0.84 15.74
C LEU A 42 0.67 1.61 15.27
N PRO A 43 1.86 1.50 15.89
CA PRO A 43 3.03 2.25 15.43
C PRO A 43 3.41 1.91 13.99
N LEU A 44 3.33 0.63 13.61
CA LEU A 44 3.65 0.16 12.26
C LEU A 44 2.59 0.63 11.26
N LEU A 45 1.32 0.40 11.57
CA LEU A 45 0.21 0.72 10.66
C LEU A 45 0.14 2.22 10.40
N ARG A 46 0.29 3.03 11.46
CA ARG A 46 0.31 4.49 11.35
C ARG A 46 1.49 4.98 10.50
N ASP A 47 2.68 4.41 10.67
CA ASP A 47 3.87 4.81 9.92
C ASP A 47 3.69 4.56 8.41
N ILE A 48 3.22 3.37 8.05
CA ILE A 48 2.96 2.99 6.64
C ILE A 48 1.85 3.87 6.06
N ILE A 49 0.70 3.96 6.73
CA ILE A 49 -0.45 4.69 6.20
C ILE A 49 -0.15 6.18 6.06
N ALA A 50 0.58 6.79 6.99
CA ALA A 50 1.01 8.18 6.85
C ALA A 50 1.92 8.42 5.63
N ARG A 51 2.74 7.43 5.24
CA ARG A 51 3.56 7.53 4.00
C ARG A 51 2.71 7.34 2.75
N LEU A 52 1.78 6.41 2.77
CA LEU A 52 0.84 6.21 1.66
C LEU A 52 0.02 7.48 1.40
N GLY A 53 -0.44 8.17 2.44
CA GLY A 53 -1.20 9.41 2.32
C GLY A 53 -0.41 10.62 1.77
N LEU A 54 0.88 10.50 1.48
CA LEU A 54 1.70 11.57 0.88
C LEU A 54 2.26 11.18 -0.49
N SER A 55 1.90 9.99 -0.98
CA SER A 55 2.67 9.31 -2.02
C SER A 55 2.41 9.75 -3.46
N ASP A 56 1.42 10.61 -3.68
CA ASP A 56 1.17 11.29 -4.95
C ASP A 56 2.03 12.55 -5.13
N THR A 57 2.82 12.93 -4.13
CA THR A 57 3.72 14.08 -4.20
C THR A 57 5.10 13.71 -4.76
N LEU A 58 5.76 14.67 -5.42
CA LEU A 58 7.10 14.47 -5.98
C LEU A 58 8.17 14.12 -4.92
N ALA A 59 7.98 14.55 -3.67
CA ALA A 59 8.93 14.33 -2.59
C ALA A 59 8.79 12.95 -1.91
N PHE A 60 7.63 12.30 -2.05
CA PHE A 60 7.28 11.10 -1.28
C PHE A 60 6.69 9.98 -2.15
N GLY A 61 7.02 9.97 -3.44
CA GLY A 61 6.54 8.96 -4.39
C GLY A 61 6.68 7.52 -3.88
N LEU A 62 5.67 6.69 -4.16
CA LEU A 62 5.66 5.29 -3.76
C LEU A 62 6.48 4.42 -4.73
N SER A 63 7.67 4.00 -4.32
CA SER A 63 8.50 3.08 -5.11
C SER A 63 8.06 1.62 -4.98
N TRP A 64 8.59 0.77 -5.86
CA TRP A 64 8.42 -0.69 -5.75
C TRP A 64 9.07 -1.22 -4.46
N GLU A 65 10.27 -0.75 -4.13
CA GLU A 65 11.03 -1.12 -2.94
C GLU A 65 10.26 -0.79 -1.66
N ASP A 66 9.56 0.36 -1.63
CA ASP A 66 8.68 0.72 -0.52
C ASP A 66 7.52 -0.25 -0.38
N CYS A 67 6.84 -0.58 -1.49
CA CYS A 67 5.75 -1.56 -1.47
C CYS A 67 6.21 -2.91 -0.92
N GLN A 68 7.38 -3.39 -1.37
CA GLN A 68 7.96 -4.64 -0.89
C GLN A 68 8.29 -4.58 0.60
N LYS A 69 8.92 -3.50 1.06
CA LYS A 69 9.30 -3.30 2.47
C LYS A 69 8.07 -3.23 3.39
N TYR A 70 7.01 -2.55 2.96
CA TYR A 70 5.76 -2.47 3.72
C TYR A 70 5.10 -3.84 3.81
N LEU A 71 4.95 -4.56 2.69
CA LEU A 71 4.38 -5.90 2.68
C LEU A 71 5.18 -6.88 3.56
N GLN A 72 6.52 -6.80 3.53
CA GLN A 72 7.37 -7.60 4.42
C GLN A 72 7.12 -7.29 5.91
N SER A 73 7.02 -6.02 6.26
CA SER A 73 6.77 -5.58 7.65
C SER A 73 5.35 -5.96 8.14
N LEU A 74 4.41 -6.12 7.21
CA LEU A 74 3.06 -6.62 7.43
C LEU A 74 2.98 -8.15 7.50
N GLY A 75 4.09 -8.87 7.25
CA GLY A 75 4.17 -10.33 7.34
C GLY A 75 4.02 -11.07 6.00
N TYR A 76 4.07 -10.36 4.87
CA TYR A 76 3.90 -10.93 3.54
C TYR A 76 5.23 -11.03 2.80
N ARG A 77 5.33 -12.02 1.90
CA ARG A 77 6.43 -12.11 0.93
C ARG A 77 5.88 -11.79 -0.44
N VAL A 78 6.64 -11.02 -1.21
CA VAL A 78 6.26 -10.64 -2.58
C VAL A 78 6.95 -11.55 -3.58
N GLU A 79 6.17 -12.13 -4.49
CA GLU A 79 6.65 -12.89 -5.64
C GLU A 79 6.10 -12.25 -6.92
N LEU A 80 6.98 -11.96 -7.87
CA LEU A 80 6.63 -11.30 -9.13
C LEU A 80 6.69 -12.29 -10.29
N THR A 81 5.67 -12.25 -11.14
CA THR A 81 5.65 -12.98 -12.43
C THR A 81 5.55 -11.97 -13.56
N ILE A 82 6.54 -11.98 -14.46
CA ILE A 82 6.57 -11.13 -15.65
C ILE A 82 6.27 -12.01 -16.86
N ILE A 83 5.19 -11.69 -17.58
CA ILE A 83 4.79 -12.39 -18.80
C ILE A 83 5.02 -11.52 -20.02
N LYS A 84 5.37 -12.13 -21.15
CA LYS A 84 5.48 -11.42 -22.42
C LYS A 84 4.09 -10.95 -22.85
N ALA A 85 3.94 -9.67 -23.16
CA ALA A 85 2.71 -9.14 -23.75
C ALA A 85 2.41 -9.89 -25.06
N ALA A 86 1.16 -10.31 -25.25
CA ALA A 86 0.75 -10.91 -26.51
C ALA A 86 1.01 -9.90 -27.63
N SER A 87 1.90 -10.27 -28.56
CA SER A 87 2.11 -9.48 -29.77
C SER A 87 0.89 -9.69 -30.66
N ASN A 88 -0.04 -8.74 -30.69
CA ASN A 88 -1.00 -8.66 -31.78
C ASN A 88 -0.20 -8.25 -33.01
N GLN A 89 0.17 -9.25 -33.80
CA GLN A 89 0.84 -9.12 -35.10
C GLN A 89 -0.11 -8.52 -36.13
#